data_AF-A0A7Y9HVW3-F1
#
_entry.id   AF-A0A7Y9HVW3-F1
#
_cell.length_a   1.000
_cell.length_b   1.000
_cell.length_c   1.000
_cell.angle_alpha   90.00
_cell.angle_beta   90.00
_cell.angle_gamma   90.00
#
_symmetry.space_group_name_H-M   'P 1'
#
loop_
_entity.id
_entity.type
_entity.pdbx_description
1 polymer ?
#
loop_
_entity_poly.entity_id
_entity_poly.type
_entity_poly.pdbx_seq_one_letter_code
_entity_poly.pdbx_strand_id
1 'polypeptide(L)' 'MEAENFFEISLGHGEDLRTYMVKDYEKSEDGQCKFEVFLAGKSILSLEPEDDTFRSCKNPGGLDDETIHQIIDQIESYHL' A
#
# COMPACT_ATOMS: atom_id res chain seq x y z
N MET A 1 -15.85 -17.21 -3.47
CA MET A 1 -14.41 -17.19 -3.17
C MET A 1 -14.02 -15.74 -3.39
N GLU A 2 -13.84 -15.00 -2.31
CA GLU A 2 -13.41 -13.60 -2.37
C GLU A 2 -11.96 -13.59 -2.87
N ALA A 3 -11.69 -12.86 -3.95
CA ALA A 3 -10.38 -12.81 -4.54
C ALA A 3 -9.56 -11.82 -3.70
N GLU A 4 -8.72 -12.32 -2.82
CA GLU A 4 -7.68 -11.49 -2.21
C GLU A 4 -6.70 -11.12 -3.34
N ASN A 5 -6.76 -9.87 -3.81
CA ASN A 5 -5.86 -9.38 -4.84
C ASN A 5 -4.55 -8.95 -4.19
N PHE A 6 -3.44 -9.52 -4.63
CA PHE A 6 -2.10 -9.15 -4.20
C PHE A 6 -1.27 -8.74 -5.42
N PHE A 7 -0.52 -7.66 -5.28
CA PHE A 7 0.45 -7.23 -6.28
C PHE A 7 1.72 -6.70 -5.61
N GLU A 8 2.80 -6.66 -6.37
CA GLU A 8 4.10 -6.21 -5.87
C GLU A 8 4.42 -4.84 -6.46
N ILE A 9 4.85 -3.92 -5.61
CA ILE A 9 5.41 -2.63 -6.01
C ILE A 9 6.89 -2.58 -5.64
N SER A 10 7.68 -1.91 -6.47
CA SER A 10 9.10 -1.69 -6.21
C SER A 10 9.36 -0.20 -6.04
N LEU A 11 10.03 0.16 -4.95
CA LEU A 11 10.42 1.53 -4.63
C LEU A 11 11.91 1.61 -4.37
N GLY A 12 12.54 2.68 -4.85
CA GLY A 12 13.97 2.90 -4.75
C GLY A 12 14.61 3.19 -6.11
N HIS A 13 15.93 3.41 -6.10
CA HIS A 13 16.71 3.70 -7.29
C HIS A 13 17.97 2.84 -7.33
N GLY A 14 18.20 2.14 -8.44
CA GLY A 14 19.40 1.32 -8.62
C GLY A 14 19.49 0.16 -7.63
N GLU A 15 20.55 0.13 -6.82
CA GLU A 15 20.85 -0.98 -5.90
C GLU A 15 19.97 -0.99 -4.64
N ASP A 16 19.25 0.10 -4.35
CA ASP A 16 18.34 0.26 -3.20
C ASP A 16 16.87 -0.06 -3.54
N LEU A 17 16.61 -0.77 -4.63
CA LEU A 17 15.26 -1.22 -4.98
C LEU A 17 14.73 -2.19 -3.91
N ARG A 18 13.68 -1.76 -3.22
CA ARG A 18 12.93 -2.56 -2.25
C ARG A 18 11.60 -2.97 -2.85
N THR A 19 11.28 -4.25 -2.74
CA THR A 19 9.98 -4.80 -3.14
C THR A 19 9.05 -4.82 -1.94
N TYR A 20 7.84 -4.34 -2.16
CA TYR A 20 6.76 -4.30 -1.19
C TYR A 20 5.60 -5.10 -1.75
N MET A 21 4.96 -5.89 -0.90
CA MET A 21 3.78 -6.66 -1.27
C MET A 21 2.56 -5.86 -0.85
N VAL A 22 1.65 -5.58 -1.77
CA VAL A 22 0.41 -4.87 -1.52
C VAL A 22 -0.75 -5.86 -1.59
N LYS A 23 -1.61 -5.80 -0.58
CA LYS A 23 -2.87 -6.53 -0.52
C LYS A 23 -4.02 -5.55 -0.70
N ASP A 24 -4.92 -5.83 -1.64
CA ASP A 24 -6.16 -5.10 -1.88
C ASP A 24 -7.34 -5.85 -1.25
N TYR A 25 -8.00 -5.17 -0.32
CA TYR A 25 -9.26 -5.62 0.25
C TYR A 25 -10.40 -5.04 -0.59
N GLU A 26 -10.87 -5.83 -1.59
CA GLU A 26 -11.95 -5.43 -2.52
C GLU A 26 -13.24 -4.97 -1.81
N LYS A 27 -13.48 -5.46 -0.59
CA LYS A 27 -14.55 -5.00 0.28
C LYS A 27 -13.95 -4.37 1.52
N SER A 28 -14.06 -3.06 1.61
CA SER A 28 -13.95 -2.35 2.88
C SER A 28 -15.18 -2.70 3.72
N GLU A 29 -15.11 -3.73 4.58
CA GLU A 29 -16.02 -3.79 5.72
C GLU A 29 -15.72 -2.59 6.63
N ASP A 30 -16.76 -1.99 7.21
CA ASP A 30 -16.70 -0.80 8.07
C ASP A 30 -15.46 -0.81 9.00
N GLY A 31 -14.48 0.04 8.68
CA GLY A 31 -13.25 0.23 9.47
C GLY A 31 -11.99 -0.53 9.00
N GLN A 32 -12.04 -1.26 7.89
CA GLN A 32 -10.83 -1.86 7.28
C GLN A 32 -10.22 -0.95 6.20
N CYS A 33 -8.94 -0.63 6.35
CA CYS A 33 -8.15 0.05 5.32
C CYS A 33 -8.19 -0.78 4.02
N LYS A 34 -8.34 -0.13 2.87
CA LYS A 34 -8.47 -0.79 1.56
C LYS A 34 -7.20 -1.51 1.11
N PHE A 35 -6.03 -0.88 1.31
CA PHE A 35 -4.76 -1.51 0.96
C PHE A 35 -3.90 -1.75 2.19
N GLU A 36 -3.13 -2.84 2.16
CA GLU A 36 -2.12 -3.13 3.17
C GLU A 36 -0.80 -3.49 2.53
N VAL A 37 0.26 -2.80 2.95
CA VAL A 37 1.59 -2.87 2.37
C VAL A 37 2.51 -3.59 3.33
N PHE A 38 3.16 -4.63 2.83
CA PHE A 38 4.04 -5.50 3.56
C PHE A 38 5.47 -5.38 3.05
N LEU A 39 6.42 -5.33 3.98
CA LEU A 39 7.85 -5.43 3.70
C LEU A 39 8.43 -6.57 4.52
N ALA A 40 9.10 -7.51 3.86
CA ALA A 40 9.65 -8.71 4.48
C ALA A 40 8.61 -9.48 5.35
N GLY A 41 7.37 -9.55 4.87
CA GLY A 41 6.26 -10.24 5.56
C GLY A 41 5.64 -9.49 6.75
N LYS A 42 6.03 -8.23 7.01
CA LYS A 42 5.44 -7.39 8.06
C LYS A 42 4.63 -6.26 7.45
N SER A 43 3.41 -6.02 7.96
CA SER A 43 2.66 -4.83 7.55
C SER A 43 3.36 -3.59 8.08
N ILE A 44 3.67 -2.67 7.17
CA ILE A 44 4.37 -1.42 7.47
C ILE A 44 3.49 -0.20 7.24
N LEU A 45 2.49 -0.33 6.38
CA LEU A 45 1.56 0.74 6.01
C LEU A 45 0.22 0.14 5.61
N SER A 46 -0.86 0.81 5.96
CA SER A 46 -2.20 0.52 5.48
C SER A 46 -2.79 1.81 4.93
N LEU A 47 -3.52 1.73 3.82
CA LEU A 47 -4.10 2.88 3.13
C LEU A 47 -5.62 2.75 3.06
N GLU A 48 -6.30 3.88 3.23
CA GLU A 48 -7.74 4.01 3.03
C GLU A 48 -8.03 4.97 1.88
N PRO A 49 -9.14 4.79 1.14
CA PRO A 49 -9.56 5.74 0.12
C PRO A 49 -9.91 7.07 0.79
N GLU A 50 -9.31 8.16 0.31
CA GLU A 50 -9.64 9.54 0.71
C GLU A 50 -9.89 10.36 -0.57
N ASP A 51 -11.14 10.77 -0.77
CA ASP A 51 -11.59 11.49 -1.98
C ASP A 51 -11.19 10.76 -3.28
N ASP A 52 -10.32 11.37 -4.08
CA ASP A 52 -9.80 10.87 -5.36
C ASP A 52 -8.45 10.14 -5.23
N THR A 53 -7.93 9.95 -4.01
CA THR A 53 -6.63 9.30 -3.76
C THR A 53 -6.68 8.34 -2.56
N PHE A 54 -5.52 7.97 -2.02
CA PHE A 54 -5.37 7.15 -0.83
C PHE A 54 -4.63 7.91 0.27
N ARG A 55 -5.07 7.72 1.52
CA ARG A 55 -4.41 8.25 2.71
C ARG A 55 -3.91 7.13 3.60
N SER A 56 -2.85 7.41 4.36
CA SER A 56 -2.37 6.49 5.40
C SER A 56 -3.41 6.31 6.52
N CYS A 57 -3.92 5.09 6.61
CA CYS A 57 -4.83 4.61 7.64
C CYS A 57 -4.03 4.17 8.88
N LYS A 58 -2.95 3.39 8.67
CA LYS A 58 -2.02 2.94 9.72
C LYS A 58 -0.60 2.96 9.20
N ASN A 59 0.34 3.43 10.01
CA ASN A 59 1.77 3.45 9.68
C ASN A 59 2.62 2.80 10.79
N PRO A 60 2.44 1.48 11.06
CA PRO A 60 3.23 0.77 12.07
C PRO A 60 4.72 0.70 11.71
N GLY A 61 5.07 0.84 10.43
CA GLY A 61 6.44 0.88 9.95
C GLY A 61 7.17 2.19 10.23
N GLY A 62 6.45 3.24 10.65
CA GLY A 62 7.02 4.56 10.89
C GLY A 62 7.63 5.19 9.64
N LEU A 63 7.00 4.96 8.48
CA LEU A 63 7.43 5.53 7.20
C LEU A 63 7.23 7.05 7.19
N ASP A 64 8.17 7.78 6.61
CA ASP A 64 8.03 9.21 6.37
C ASP A 64 7.00 9.48 5.26
N ASP A 65 6.37 10.66 5.29
CA ASP A 65 5.35 11.11 4.32
C ASP A 65 5.81 10.95 2.86
N GLU A 66 7.08 11.25 2.56
CA GLU A 66 7.63 11.08 1.20
C GLU A 66 7.55 9.62 0.73
N THR A 67 7.90 8.66 1.61
CA THR A 67 7.82 7.23 1.28
C THR A 67 6.37 6.79 1.12
N ILE A 68 5.48 7.29 1.98
CA ILE A 68 4.04 7.02 1.88
C ILE A 68 3.48 7.51 0.55
N HIS A 69 3.81 8.74 0.15
CA HIS A 69 3.37 9.30 -1.13
C HIS A 69 3.89 8.49 -2.33
N GLN A 70 5.16 8.05 -2.31
CA GLN A 70 5.68 7.22 -3.40
C GLN A 70 4.98 5.85 -3.47
N ILE A 71 4.60 5.26 -2.33
CA ILE A 71 3.82 4.02 -2.28
C ILE A 71 2.43 4.24 -2.91
N ILE A 72 1.75 5.33 -2.54
CA ILE A 72 0.43 5.68 -3.07
C ILE A 72 0.50 5.85 -4.60
N ASP A 73 1.47 6.60 -5.10
CA ASP A 73 1.67 6.84 -6.54
C ASP A 73 1.85 5.54 -7.33
N GLN A 74 2.63 4.59 -6.79
CA GLN A 74 2.82 3.27 -7.41
C GLN A 74 1.56 2.41 -7.40
N ILE A 75 0.75 2.50 -6.33
CA ILE A 75 -0.52 1.78 -6.24
C ILE A 75 -1.55 2.36 -7.22
N GLU A 76 -1.64 3.69 -7.31
CA GLU A 76 -2.50 4.39 -8.26
C GLU A 76 -2.13 4.05 -9.71
N SER A 77 -0.82 4.03 -10.02
CA SER A 77 -0.30 3.61 -11.33
C SER A 77 -0.68 2.17 -11.71
N TYR A 78 -0.81 1.27 -10.73
CA TYR A 78 -1.25 -0.11 -10.95
C TYR A 78 -2.77 -0.26 -11.16
N HIS A 79 -3.56 0.70 -10.66
CA HIS A 79 -5.02 0.68 -10.72
C HIS A 79 -5.60 1.51 -11.89
N LEU A 80 -4.75 2.19 -12.68
CA LEU A 80 -5.12 3.02 -13.84
C LEU A 80 -5.15 2.24 -15.17
#